data_AF-A0A0D7W4B6-F1
#
_entry.id   AF-A0A0D7W4B6-F1
#
_cell.length_a   1.000
_cell.length_b   1.000
_cell.length_c   1.000
_cell.angle_alpha   90.00
_cell.angle_beta   90.00
_cell.angle_gamma   90.00
#
_symmetry.space_group_name_H-M   'P 1'
#
loop_
_entity.id
_entity.type
_entity.pdbx_description
1 polymer ?
#
loop_
_entity_poly.entity_id
_entity_poly.type
_entity_poly.pdbx_seq_one_letter_code
_entity_poly.pdbx_strand_id
1 'polypeptide(L)'
;MTKKTIVIFFSVVLLAFITAPTIIASIDDSIDISMFYNNIAEEEELGKIKLQYNKSSHETLNLASLTSEVQIAYYFKNYPNPHLNLISPPPEQHIL
;
A
#
# COMPACT_ATOMS: atom_id res chain seq x y z
N MET A 1 21.98 -24.49 -18.13
CA MET A 1 22.47 -23.11 -18.38
C MET A 1 21.37 -22.06 -18.54
N THR A 2 20.13 -22.44 -18.86
CA THR A 2 18.98 -21.53 -19.09
C THR A 2 18.62 -20.64 -17.90
N LYS A 3 18.68 -21.15 -16.66
CA LYS A 3 18.34 -20.38 -15.44
C LYS A 3 19.30 -19.23 -15.14
N LYS A 4 20.58 -19.32 -15.55
CA LYS A 4 21.53 -18.21 -15.36
C LYS A 4 21.32 -17.15 -16.43
N THR A 5 21.09 -17.58 -17.67
CA THR A 5 20.77 -16.69 -18.78
C THR A 5 19.49 -15.90 -18.54
N ILE A 6 18.42 -16.52 -18.01
CA ILE A 6 17.17 -15.83 -17.71
C ILE A 6 17.36 -14.76 -16.62
N VAL A 7 18.15 -15.06 -15.58
CA VAL A 7 18.45 -14.10 -14.50
C VAL A 7 19.27 -12.93 -15.03
N ILE A 8 20.30 -13.19 -15.85
CA ILE A 8 21.11 -12.14 -16.47
C ILE A 8 20.24 -11.26 -17.39
N PHE A 9 19.37 -11.89 -18.20
CA PHE A 9 18.46 -11.16 -19.08
C PHE A 9 17.57 -10.20 -18.30
N PHE A 10 16.85 -10.69 -17.29
CA PHE A 10 15.97 -9.84 -16.47
C PHE A 10 16.75 -8.78 -15.70
N SER A 11 17.97 -9.09 -15.23
CA SER A 11 18.83 -8.11 -14.58
C SER A 11 19.27 -6.99 -15.53
N VAL A 12 19.60 -7.30 -16.78
CA VAL A 12 19.96 -6.29 -17.79
C VAL A 12 18.75 -5.44 -18.17
N VAL A 13 17.57 -6.04 -18.33
CA VAL A 13 16.33 -5.30 -18.61
C VAL A 13 15.99 -4.34 -17.47
N LEU A 14 16.06 -4.80 -16.21
CA LEU A 14 15.83 -3.96 -15.04
C LEU A 14 16.84 -2.81 -14.96
N LEU A 15 18.11 -3.10 -15.21
CA LEU A 15 19.16 -2.08 -15.21
C LEU A 15 18.91 -1.03 -16.29
N ALA A 16 18.60 -1.45 -17.52
CA ALA A 16 18.27 -0.53 -18.61
C ALA A 16 17.09 0.38 -18.26
N PHE A 17 16.06 -0.18 -17.64
CA PHE A 17 14.86 0.54 -17.25
C PHE A 17 15.12 1.65 -16.22
N ILE A 18 15.96 1.38 -15.21
CA ILE A 18 16.31 2.37 -14.18
C ILE A 18 17.29 3.41 -14.73
N THR A 19 18.21 3.02 -15.63
CA THR A 19 19.23 3.95 -16.15
C THR A 19 18.66 5.13 -16.94
N ALA A 20 17.53 4.95 -17.63
CA ALA A 20 16.94 6.03 -18.43
C ALA A 20 16.56 7.27 -17.60
N PRO A 21 15.69 7.19 -16.56
CA PRO A 21 15.40 8.34 -15.71
C PRO A 21 16.63 8.80 -14.90
N THR A 22 17.56 7.91 -14.55
CA THR A 22 18.80 8.30 -13.84
C THR A 22 19.71 9.19 -14.69
N ILE A 23 19.92 8.85 -15.96
CA ILE A 23 20.77 9.65 -16.86
C ILE A 23 20.13 11.01 -17.12
N ILE A 24 18.82 11.04 -17.36
CA ILE A 24 18.06 12.28 -17.59
C ILE A 24 18.18 13.21 -16.37
N ALA A 25 17.91 12.68 -15.17
CA ALA A 25 18.02 13.43 -13.92
C ALA A 25 19.46 13.88 -13.59
N SER A 26 20.48 13.23 -14.18
CA SER A 26 21.89 13.62 -13.99
C SER A 26 22.35 14.73 -14.95
N ILE A 27 21.61 14.96 -16.04
CA ILE A 27 21.92 15.97 -17.06
C ILE A 27 21.19 17.28 -16.75
N ASP A 28 19.92 17.18 -16.36
CA ASP A 28 19.07 18.35 -16.15
C ASP A 28 17.97 18.06 -15.12
N ASP A 29 18.07 18.74 -13.98
CA ASP A 29 17.20 18.67 -12.82
C ASP A 29 15.79 19.23 -13.09
N SER A 30 15.63 20.01 -14.17
CA SER A 30 14.35 20.64 -14.53
C SER A 30 13.43 19.75 -15.36
N ILE A 31 13.95 18.63 -15.88
CA ILE A 31 13.19 17.69 -16.68
C ILE A 31 12.30 16.84 -15.78
N ASP A 32 11.01 16.82 -16.07
CA ASP A 32 10.04 16.01 -15.35
C ASP A 32 10.20 14.52 -15.67
N ILE A 33 10.76 13.76 -14.71
CA ILE A 33 10.91 12.30 -14.78
C ILE A 33 9.68 11.54 -14.26
N SER A 34 8.64 12.22 -13.75
CA SER A 34 7.44 11.58 -13.19
C SER A 34 6.75 10.66 -14.20
N MET A 35 6.80 10.98 -15.50
CA MET A 35 6.24 10.17 -16.58
C MET A 35 6.83 8.74 -16.65
N PHE A 36 8.09 8.55 -16.28
CA PHE A 36 8.72 7.22 -16.22
C PHE A 36 8.16 6.38 -15.07
N TYR A 37 7.73 7.03 -13.98
CA TYR A 37 7.20 6.37 -12.79
C TYR A 37 5.67 6.29 -12.76
N ASN A 38 4.96 7.15 -13.51
CA ASN A 38 3.50 7.18 -13.53
C ASN A 38 2.88 5.88 -14.07
N ASN A 39 3.59 5.16 -14.94
CA ASN A 39 3.14 3.87 -15.48
C ASN A 39 3.57 2.67 -14.62
N ILE A 40 4.42 2.88 -13.60
CA ILE A 40 4.88 1.85 -12.66
C ILE A 40 4.02 1.87 -11.38
N ALA A 41 3.57 3.07 -10.99
CA ALA A 41 2.65 3.24 -9.88
C ALA A 41 1.28 2.66 -10.26
N GLU A 42 1.04 1.41 -9.87
CA GLU A 42 -0.25 0.72 -9.97
C GLU A 42 -1.38 1.40 -9.15
N GLU A 43 -1.10 2.50 -8.44
CA GLU A 43 -2.03 3.16 -7.52
C GLU A 43 -2.89 4.29 -8.13
N GLU A 44 -2.76 4.63 -9.42
CA GLU A 44 -3.53 5.75 -10.02
C GLU A 44 -4.85 5.32 -10.70
N GLU A 45 -5.34 4.10 -10.49
CA GLU A 45 -6.69 3.66 -10.93
C GLU A 45 -7.70 3.47 -9.79
N LEU A 46 -7.47 3.99 -8.58
CA LEU A 46 -8.46 3.98 -7.50
C LEU A 46 -9.75 4.79 -7.80
N GLY A 47 -9.85 5.46 -8.96
CA GLY A 47 -11.00 6.26 -9.37
C GLY A 47 -11.78 5.81 -10.61
N LYS A 48 -11.34 4.75 -11.34
CA LYS A 48 -11.95 4.39 -12.65
C LYS A 48 -12.25 2.92 -12.87
N ILE A 49 -12.31 2.11 -11.82
CA ILE A 49 -13.00 0.82 -11.90
C ILE A 49 -14.51 1.10 -11.96
N LYS A 50 -15.02 1.46 -13.15
CA LYS A 50 -16.44 1.28 -13.46
C LYS A 50 -16.66 -0.23 -13.48
N LEU A 51 -17.04 -0.77 -12.33
CA LEU A 51 -17.60 -2.11 -12.22
C LEU A 51 -18.76 -2.18 -13.22
N GLN A 52 -18.52 -2.81 -14.38
CA GLN A 52 -19.59 -3.18 -15.28
C GLN A 52 -20.39 -4.27 -14.58
N TYR A 53 -21.39 -3.84 -13.81
CA TYR A 53 -22.37 -4.73 -13.23
C TYR A 53 -23.20 -5.31 -14.38
N ASN A 54 -22.78 -6.47 -14.89
CA ASN A 54 -23.57 -7.23 -15.83
C ASN A 54 -24.74 -7.84 -15.04
N LYS A 55 -25.93 -7.26 -15.21
CA LYS A 55 -27.18 -7.74 -14.63
C LYS A 55 -27.63 -9.02 -15.35
N SER A 56 -26.84 -10.07 -15.30
CA SER A 56 -27.23 -11.39 -15.81
C SER A 56 -26.40 -12.51 -15.20
N SER A 57 -26.74 -12.87 -13.97
CA SER A 57 -26.99 -14.27 -13.61
C SER A 57 -27.44 -14.29 -12.16
N HIS A 58 -28.59 -14.91 -11.96
CA HIS A 58 -29.14 -15.20 -10.65
C HIS A 58 -28.23 -16.19 -9.93
N GLU A 59 -27.31 -15.70 -9.11
CA GLU A 59 -26.82 -16.46 -7.97
C GLU A 59 -27.29 -15.75 -6.72
N THR A 60 -28.43 -16.21 -6.19
CA THR A 60 -28.87 -15.87 -4.85
C THR A 60 -27.87 -16.49 -3.88
N LEU A 61 -26.81 -15.74 -3.59
CA LEU A 61 -25.81 -16.08 -2.59
C LEU A 61 -26.56 -16.22 -1.26
N ASN A 62 -26.73 -17.47 -0.80
CA ASN A 62 -27.49 -17.79 0.39
C ASN A 62 -26.69 -17.34 1.61
N LEU A 63 -26.80 -16.06 1.96
CA LEU A 63 -26.12 -15.40 3.08
C LEU A 63 -26.45 -16.04 4.44
N ALA A 64 -27.52 -16.83 4.52
CA ALA A 64 -27.93 -17.53 5.73
C ALA A 64 -26.95 -18.64 6.17
N SER A 65 -26.04 -19.10 5.29
CA SER A 65 -25.04 -20.13 5.65
C SER A 65 -23.78 -19.55 6.33
N LEU A 66 -23.57 -18.24 6.29
CA LEU A 66 -22.42 -17.56 6.91
C LEU A 66 -22.66 -17.18 8.37
N THR A 67 -23.90 -17.21 8.84
CA THR A 67 -24.23 -16.93 10.24
C THR A 67 -24.09 -18.22 11.06
N SER A 68 -22.87 -18.72 11.24
CA SER A 68 -22.61 -19.36 12.54
C SER A 68 -22.73 -18.23 13.55
N GLU A 69 -23.61 -18.38 14.55
CA GLU A 69 -23.76 -17.41 15.63
C GLU A 69 -22.44 -17.29 16.40
N VAL A 70 -21.51 -16.49 15.88
CA VAL A 70 -20.36 -16.04 16.65
C VAL A 70 -20.95 -15.12 17.69
N GLN A 71 -21.09 -15.63 18.91
CA GLN A 71 -21.36 -14.81 20.08
C GLN A 71 -20.17 -13.86 20.26
N ILE A 72 -20.23 -12.71 19.60
CA ILE A 72 -19.41 -11.53 19.89
C ILE A 72 -19.90 -10.99 21.23
N ALA A 73 -19.59 -11.71 22.31
CA ALA A 73 -19.80 -11.23 23.65
C ALA A 73 -18.90 -10.02 23.86
N TYR A 74 -19.50 -8.84 23.99
CA TYR A 74 -18.81 -7.64 24.39
C TYR A 74 -18.19 -7.84 25.77
N TYR A 75 -16.86 -7.82 25.85
CA TYR A 75 -16.13 -7.90 27.11
C TYR A 75 -15.66 -6.50 27.51
N PHE A 76 -16.23 -5.96 28.58
CA PHE A 76 -15.75 -4.70 29.15
C PHE A 76 -14.37 -4.94 29.75
N LYS A 77 -13.35 -4.29 29.18
CA LYS A 77 -11.96 -4.45 29.62
C LYS A 77 -11.78 -3.74 30.97
N ASN A 78 -11.68 -4.50 32.06
CA ASN A 78 -11.38 -4.01 33.41
C ASN A 78 -9.88 -3.70 33.56
N TYR A 79 -9.37 -2.73 32.80
CA TYR A 79 -7.98 -2.30 33.01
C TYR A 79 -7.88 -1.41 34.27
N PRO A 80 -6.87 -1.63 35.12
CA PRO A 80 -6.58 -0.69 36.19
C PRO A 80 -6.17 0.66 35.57
N ASN A 81 -6.54 1.76 36.22
CA ASN A 81 -6.17 3.10 35.77
C ASN A 81 -4.64 3.18 35.60
N PRO A 82 -4.12 3.54 34.42
CA PRO A 82 -2.69 3.74 34.25
C PRO A 82 -2.25 4.84 35.21
N HIS A 83 -1.19 4.59 35.97
CA HIS A 83 -0.58 5.61 36.83
C HIS A 83 0.06 6.68 35.93
N LEU A 84 -0.72 7.71 35.59
CA LEU A 84 -0.34 8.85 34.73
C LEU A 84 0.93 9.56 35.24
N ASN A 85 1.31 9.35 36.49
CA ASN A 85 2.50 9.92 37.11
C ASN A 85 3.83 9.25 36.67
N LEU A 86 3.80 8.21 35.83
CA LEU A 86 5.00 7.53 35.31
C LEU A 86 5.28 7.80 33.83
N ILE A 87 4.40 8.53 33.13
CA ILE A 87 4.58 8.88 31.72
C ILE A 87 5.18 10.28 31.63
N SER A 88 6.47 10.36 31.94
CA SER A 88 7.40 11.50 31.79
C SER A 88 6.96 12.84 32.41
N PRO A 89 7.86 13.57 33.10
CA PRO A 89 7.56 14.94 33.47
C PRO A 89 7.25 15.76 32.20
N PRO A 90 6.30 16.72 32.26
CA PRO A 90 6.02 17.61 31.13
C PRO A 90 7.31 18.35 30.72
N PRO A 91 7.53 18.60 29.42
CA PRO A 91 8.72 19.30 28.94
C PRO A 91 8.88 20.67 29.59
N GLU A 92 10.09 21.02 30.03
CA GLU A 92 10.38 22.35 30.56
C GLU A 92 10.17 23.40 29.46
N GLN A 93 9.16 24.25 29.64
CA GLN A 93 8.95 25.41 28.77
C GLN A 93 9.88 26.53 29.22
N HIS A 94 11.06 26.61 28.61
CA HIS A 94 11.86 27.83 28.61
C HIS A 94 11.14 28.89 27.76
N ILE A 95 10.33 29.74 28.39
CA ILE A 95 9.80 30.95 27.77
C ILE A 95 10.87 32.03 27.94
N LEU A 96 11.32 32.59 26.82
CA LEU A 96 12.26 33.72 26.71
C LEU A 96 11.67 35.01 27.28
#